data_AF-A0A6C1QX21-F1
#
_entry.id   AF-A0A6C1QX21-F1
#
_cell.length_a   1.000
_cell.length_b   1.000
_cell.length_c   1.000
_cell.angle_alpha   90.00
_cell.angle_beta   90.00
_cell.angle_gamma   90.00
#
_symmetry.space_group_name_H-M   'P 1'
#
loop_
_entity.id
_entity.type
_entity.pdbx_description
1 polymer ?
#
loop_
_entity_poly.entity_id
_entity_poly.type
_entity_poly.pdbx_seq_one_letter_code
_entity_poly.pdbx_strand_id
1 'polypeptide(L)'
;MVLLMLLFGAYAAPHRVSAADSEREAPFTEEELERFIGDWPAFTAAARAGSEAFDPHRYLLERSWQPERFLSIAGSVTEGLVALEREDQAEAVAAELEQRRRVILESPDLTAQQQALLIASLDEAVDEARGDHGLADAEMELIRRHRDRLRALIDVIY
;
A
#
# COMPACT_ATOMS: atom_id res chain seq x y z
N MET A 1 -43.12 -32.05 27.32
CA MET A 1 -43.17 -30.70 27.94
C MET A 1 -41.92 -29.97 27.51
N VAL A 2 -42.04 -28.91 26.71
CA VAL A 2 -42.44 -27.53 27.11
C VAL A 2 -41.28 -26.83 27.83
N LEU A 3 -40.92 -25.57 27.54
CA LEU A 3 -41.23 -24.60 26.47
C LEU A 3 -40.58 -23.27 26.94
N LEU A 4 -40.13 -22.38 26.03
CA LEU A 4 -40.07 -20.91 26.25
C LEU A 4 -39.14 -20.40 27.41
N MET A 5 -38.67 -19.16 27.50
CA MET A 5 -38.40 -18.04 26.57
C MET A 5 -37.82 -16.88 27.41
N LEU A 6 -37.04 -15.97 26.78
CA LEU A 6 -36.94 -14.51 27.11
C LEU A 6 -36.43 -14.15 28.55
N LEU A 7 -35.91 -12.98 28.93
CA LEU A 7 -35.34 -11.74 28.35
C LEU A 7 -34.43 -11.15 29.48
N PHE A 8 -33.63 -10.08 29.37
CA PHE A 8 -33.44 -9.00 28.39
C PHE A 8 -32.00 -8.47 28.52
N GLY A 9 -31.47 -7.78 27.51
CA GLY A 9 -30.75 -6.52 27.75
C GLY A 9 -29.25 -6.56 28.04
N ALA A 10 -28.44 -6.77 27.00
CA ALA A 10 -27.19 -6.04 26.84
C ALA A 10 -27.20 -5.38 25.46
N TYR A 11 -26.95 -4.07 25.43
CA TYR A 11 -27.17 -3.19 24.28
C TYR A 11 -25.87 -3.04 23.49
N ALA A 12 -25.78 -3.66 22.32
CA ALA A 12 -24.72 -3.43 21.34
C ALA A 12 -25.26 -3.65 19.94
N ALA A 13 -25.97 -2.65 19.41
CA ALA A 13 -26.20 -2.59 17.97
C ALA A 13 -24.84 -2.40 17.27
N PRO A 14 -24.56 -3.07 16.14
CA PRO A 14 -23.47 -2.68 15.25
C PRO A 14 -23.86 -1.38 14.52
N HIS A 15 -23.83 -0.27 15.26
CA HIS A 15 -23.79 1.05 14.65
C HIS A 15 -22.41 1.24 14.04
N ARG A 16 -22.37 1.10 12.71
CA ARG A 16 -21.51 1.80 11.75
C ARG A 16 -20.31 2.55 12.36
N VAL A 17 -19.11 2.17 11.93
CA VAL A 17 -18.28 3.18 11.26
C VAL A 17 -18.44 2.95 9.75
N SER A 18 -18.47 4.05 9.00
CA SER A 18 -18.65 4.03 7.55
C SER A 18 -17.55 3.24 6.86
N ALA A 19 -17.81 2.77 5.63
CA ALA A 19 -16.71 2.61 4.67
C ALA A 19 -15.93 3.93 4.63
N ALA A 20 -14.60 3.84 4.58
CA ALA A 20 -13.70 4.96 4.82
C ALA A 20 -13.62 5.93 3.63
N ASP A 21 -14.73 6.62 3.34
CA ASP A 21 -14.75 7.95 2.71
C ASP A 21 -14.17 8.98 3.69
N SER A 22 -12.98 8.71 4.22
CA SER A 22 -12.18 9.60 5.08
C SER A 22 -11.53 10.66 4.20
N GLU A 23 -12.35 11.48 3.53
CA GLU A 23 -11.99 12.62 2.67
C GLU A 23 -10.67 12.40 1.91
N ARG A 24 -10.53 11.26 1.22
CA ARG A 24 -9.34 10.99 0.43
C ARG A 24 -9.23 12.09 -0.63
N GLU A 25 -8.12 12.80 -0.66
CA GLU A 25 -7.88 13.78 -1.72
C GLU A 25 -8.06 13.12 -3.08
N ALA A 26 -8.56 13.89 -4.06
CA ALA A 26 -8.77 13.38 -5.40
C ALA A 26 -7.46 12.77 -5.94
N PRO A 27 -7.49 11.59 -6.60
CA PRO A 27 -6.31 10.97 -7.18
C PRO A 27 -5.42 11.95 -7.94
N PHE A 28 -4.10 11.87 -7.75
CA PHE A 28 -3.21 12.76 -8.51
C PHE A 28 -3.15 12.40 -10.00
N THR A 29 -2.89 13.43 -10.79
CA THR A 29 -2.84 13.36 -12.26
C THR A 29 -1.41 13.13 -12.77
N GLU A 30 -1.28 12.73 -14.03
CA GLU A 30 0.01 12.63 -14.73
C GLU A 30 0.79 13.96 -14.69
N GLU A 31 0.10 15.10 -14.87
CA GLU A 31 0.72 16.44 -14.85
C GLU A 31 1.25 16.79 -13.45
N GLU A 32 0.49 16.48 -12.39
CA GLU A 32 0.93 16.66 -11.01
C GLU A 32 2.12 15.76 -10.67
N LEU A 33 2.12 14.50 -11.13
CA LEU A 33 3.23 13.57 -10.90
C LEU A 33 4.52 14.00 -11.63
N GLU A 34 4.42 14.39 -12.90
CA GLU A 34 5.57 14.88 -13.68
C GLU A 34 6.16 16.17 -13.08
N ARG A 35 5.30 17.09 -12.63
CA ARG A 35 5.74 18.29 -11.93
C ARG A 35 6.38 17.96 -10.58
N PHE A 36 5.80 17.03 -9.81
CA PHE A 36 6.38 16.54 -8.56
C PHE A 36 7.77 15.94 -8.79
N ILE A 37 7.92 15.07 -9.80
CA ILE A 37 9.20 14.48 -10.22
C ILE A 37 10.25 15.58 -10.51
N GLY A 38 9.87 16.65 -11.19
CA GLY A 38 10.76 17.77 -11.50
C GLY A 38 11.18 18.59 -10.28
N ASP A 39 10.25 18.87 -9.35
CA ASP A 39 10.47 19.79 -8.22
C ASP A 39 11.04 19.09 -6.97
N TRP A 40 10.85 17.78 -6.81
CA TRP A 40 11.28 17.00 -5.64
C TRP A 40 12.79 17.08 -5.33
N PRO A 41 13.72 17.00 -6.29
CA PRO A 41 15.15 17.16 -6.02
C PRO A 41 15.50 18.53 -5.43
N ALA A 42 14.84 19.59 -5.91
CA ALA A 42 15.07 20.94 -5.42
C ALA A 42 14.50 21.13 -4.00
N PHE A 43 13.33 20.56 -3.73
CA PHE A 43 12.69 20.57 -2.40
C PHE A 43 13.56 19.83 -1.37
N THR A 44 13.97 18.60 -1.67
CA THR A 44 14.81 17.79 -0.77
C THR A 44 16.21 18.37 -0.57
N ALA A 45 16.81 18.96 -1.60
CA ALA A 45 18.09 19.67 -1.46
C ALA A 45 17.97 20.91 -0.54
N ALA A 46 16.89 21.68 -0.66
CA ALA A 46 16.64 22.84 0.21
C ALA A 46 16.37 22.42 1.66
N ALA A 47 15.61 21.34 1.87
CA ALA A 47 15.38 20.77 3.21
C ALA A 47 16.70 20.28 3.87
N ARG A 48 17.57 19.62 3.10
CA ARG A 48 18.89 19.15 3.57
C ARG A 48 19.91 20.26 3.81
N ALA A 49 19.80 21.38 3.09
CA ALA A 49 20.70 22.52 3.24
C ALA A 49 20.58 23.20 4.62
N GLY A 50 19.55 22.88 5.40
CA GLY A 50 19.66 22.82 6.86
C GLY A 50 19.88 24.16 7.57
N SER A 51 19.34 25.27 7.05
CA SER A 51 19.19 26.48 7.87
C SER A 51 18.02 26.30 8.84
N GLU A 52 18.12 26.82 10.07
CA GLU A 52 17.00 26.89 11.04
C GLU A 52 15.75 27.64 10.50
N ALA A 53 15.88 28.31 9.35
CA ALA A 53 14.83 29.06 8.67
C ALA A 53 14.18 28.32 7.48
N PHE A 54 14.46 27.02 7.24
CA PHE A 54 13.76 26.28 6.18
C PHE A 54 12.29 26.03 6.57
N ASP A 55 11.40 26.70 5.86
CA ASP A 55 9.93 26.60 5.99
C ASP A 55 9.39 25.84 4.75
N PRO A 56 9.01 24.56 4.88
CA PRO A 56 8.53 23.75 3.75
C PRO A 56 7.29 24.35 3.09
N HIS A 57 6.36 24.92 3.87
CA HIS A 57 5.13 25.51 3.34
C HIS A 57 5.47 26.74 2.49
N ARG A 58 6.33 27.63 2.99
CA ARG A 58 6.77 28.81 2.23
C ARG A 58 7.51 28.43 0.95
N TYR A 59 8.43 27.48 1.02
CA TYR A 59 9.20 27.01 -0.14
C TYR A 59 8.30 26.52 -1.28
N LEU A 60 7.22 25.80 -0.93
CA LEU A 60 6.24 25.26 -1.87
C LEU A 60 5.31 26.35 -2.41
N LEU A 61 4.81 27.25 -1.56
CA LEU A 61 4.00 28.41 -1.99
C LEU A 61 4.77 29.32 -2.96
N GLU A 62 6.05 29.60 -2.70
CA GLU A 62 6.93 30.37 -3.61
C GLU A 62 7.10 29.69 -4.99
N ARG A 63 6.91 28.37 -5.07
CA ARG A 63 6.94 27.56 -6.30
C ARG A 63 5.57 27.26 -6.87
N SER A 64 4.53 27.99 -6.43
CA SER A 64 3.14 27.79 -6.86
C SER A 64 2.61 26.37 -6.62
N TRP A 65 3.10 25.69 -5.58
CA TRP A 65 2.53 24.45 -5.07
C TRP A 65 1.56 24.73 -3.94
N GLN A 66 0.48 23.94 -3.87
CA GLN A 66 -0.29 23.80 -2.63
C GLN A 66 0.50 22.82 -1.73
N PRO A 67 0.96 23.21 -0.54
CA PRO A 67 1.82 22.38 0.29
C PRO A 67 1.20 21.02 0.62
N GLU A 68 -0.08 21.02 0.98
CA GLU A 68 -0.85 19.83 1.35
C GLU A 68 -0.87 18.83 0.18
N ARG A 69 -1.17 19.32 -1.03
CA ARG A 69 -1.18 18.51 -2.26
C ARG A 69 0.19 17.93 -2.61
N PHE A 70 1.26 18.72 -2.48
CA PHE A 70 2.61 18.25 -2.77
C PHE A 70 3.06 17.14 -1.80
N LEU A 71 2.75 17.30 -0.51
CA LEU A 71 3.06 16.31 0.53
C LEU A 71 2.17 15.06 0.43
N SER A 72 0.92 15.23 0.02
CA SER A 72 -0.03 14.16 -0.31
C SER A 72 0.50 13.28 -1.46
N ILE A 73 0.97 13.89 -2.56
CA ILE A 73 1.63 13.18 -3.66
C ILE A 73 2.90 12.47 -3.18
N ALA A 74 3.74 13.12 -2.36
CA ALA A 74 4.95 12.51 -1.80
C ALA A 74 4.64 11.26 -0.96
N GLY A 75 3.59 11.31 -0.14
CA GLY A 75 3.08 10.19 0.64
C GLY A 75 2.60 9.05 -0.27
N SER A 76 1.67 9.34 -1.19
CA SER A 76 1.11 8.35 -2.10
C SER A 76 2.16 7.68 -2.99
N VAL A 77 3.15 8.43 -3.49
CA VAL A 77 4.28 7.88 -4.24
C VAL A 77 5.11 6.93 -3.37
N THR A 78 5.38 7.29 -2.12
CA THR A 78 6.16 6.45 -1.19
C THR A 78 5.41 5.16 -0.86
N GLU A 79 4.12 5.26 -0.55
CA GLU A 79 3.24 4.10 -0.30
C GLU A 79 3.17 3.18 -1.52
N GLY A 80 3.03 3.74 -2.72
CA GLY A 80 2.94 2.97 -3.97
C GLY A 80 4.27 2.30 -4.36
N LEU A 81 5.42 2.93 -4.09
CA LEU A 81 6.72 2.29 -4.28
C LEU A 81 6.91 1.10 -3.32
N VAL A 82 6.51 1.24 -2.05
CA VAL A 82 6.52 0.14 -1.07
C VAL A 82 5.53 -0.96 -1.46
N ALA A 83 4.36 -0.60 -1.99
CA ALA A 83 3.40 -1.58 -2.52
C ALA A 83 3.96 -2.35 -3.71
N LEU A 84 4.59 -1.67 -4.70
CA LEU A 84 5.25 -2.33 -5.83
C LEU A 84 6.42 -3.22 -5.39
N GLU A 85 7.16 -2.85 -4.34
CA GLU A 85 8.19 -3.72 -3.77
C GLU A 85 7.60 -4.95 -3.06
N ARG A 86 6.45 -4.81 -2.37
CA ARG A 86 5.70 -5.95 -1.83
C ARG A 86 5.12 -6.83 -2.93
N GLU A 87 4.63 -6.27 -4.03
CA GLU A 87 4.19 -7.02 -5.23
C GLU A 87 5.35 -7.89 -5.76
N ASP A 88 6.53 -7.30 -6.02
CA ASP A 88 7.73 -8.05 -6.45
C ASP A 88 8.10 -9.18 -5.45
N GLN A 89 8.08 -8.88 -4.14
CA GLN A 89 8.39 -9.86 -3.09
C GLN A 89 7.33 -10.97 -3.02
N ALA A 90 6.04 -10.64 -3.16
CA ALA A 90 4.94 -11.59 -3.17
C ALA A 90 4.99 -12.49 -4.41
N GLU A 91 5.41 -12.00 -5.58
CA GLU A 91 5.67 -12.83 -6.76
C GLU A 91 6.83 -13.80 -6.54
N ALA A 92 7.94 -13.34 -5.95
CA ALA A 92 9.08 -14.18 -5.61
C ALA A 92 8.71 -15.28 -4.59
N VAL A 93 7.93 -14.92 -3.57
CA VAL A 93 7.38 -15.87 -2.58
C VAL A 93 6.41 -16.84 -3.27
N ALA A 94 5.48 -16.38 -4.09
CA ALA A 94 4.53 -17.25 -4.80
C ALA A 94 5.23 -18.27 -5.71
N ALA A 95 6.34 -17.88 -6.37
CA ALA A 95 7.16 -18.80 -7.15
C ALA A 95 7.81 -19.90 -6.28
N GLU A 96 8.28 -19.56 -5.07
CA GLU A 96 8.78 -20.54 -4.10
C GLU A 96 7.65 -21.44 -3.57
N LEU A 97 6.49 -20.85 -3.25
CA LEU A 97 5.34 -21.58 -2.72
C LEU A 97 4.74 -22.54 -3.76
N GLU A 98 4.73 -22.21 -5.04
CA GLU A 98 4.32 -23.14 -6.11
C GLU A 98 5.31 -24.31 -6.27
N GLN A 99 6.60 -24.12 -5.97
CA GLN A 99 7.56 -25.23 -5.89
C GLN A 99 7.28 -26.11 -4.66
N ARG A 100 6.94 -25.53 -3.49
CA ARG A 100 6.52 -26.28 -2.30
C ARG A 100 5.19 -27.03 -2.52
N ARG A 101 4.24 -26.42 -3.22
CA ARG A 101 2.93 -26.98 -3.60
C ARG A 101 3.08 -28.24 -4.45
N ARG A 102 3.98 -28.24 -5.43
CA ARG A 102 4.33 -29.45 -6.20
C ARG A 102 4.90 -30.56 -5.31
N VAL A 103 5.83 -30.25 -4.40
CA VAL A 103 6.38 -31.23 -3.45
C VAL A 103 5.30 -31.81 -2.52
N ILE A 104 4.33 -31.01 -2.08
CA ILE A 104 3.19 -31.48 -1.26
C ILE A 104 2.30 -32.45 -2.05
N LEU A 105 1.95 -32.10 -3.30
CA LEU A 105 1.11 -32.93 -4.17
C LEU A 105 1.77 -34.25 -4.57
N GLU A 106 3.08 -34.24 -4.80
CA GLU A 106 3.88 -35.42 -5.15
C GLU A 106 4.29 -36.28 -3.93
N SER A 107 4.08 -35.80 -2.70
CA SER A 107 4.47 -36.52 -1.49
C SER A 107 3.59 -37.75 -1.25
N PRO A 108 4.18 -38.97 -1.20
CA PRO A 108 3.44 -40.19 -0.89
C PRO A 108 3.12 -40.35 0.61
N ASP A 109 3.76 -39.56 1.47
CA ASP A 109 3.64 -39.62 2.93
C ASP A 109 2.45 -38.81 3.47
N LEU A 110 1.77 -38.04 2.60
CA LEU A 110 0.64 -37.18 2.95
C LEU A 110 -0.68 -37.76 2.43
N THR A 111 -1.70 -37.78 3.28
CA THR A 111 -3.08 -38.03 2.82
C THR A 111 -3.60 -36.83 2.03
N ALA A 112 -4.55 -37.06 1.13
CA ALA A 112 -5.20 -35.99 0.35
C ALA A 112 -5.78 -34.85 1.21
N GLN A 113 -6.25 -35.16 2.43
CA GLN A 113 -6.74 -34.16 3.38
C GLN A 113 -5.61 -33.30 3.97
N GLN A 114 -4.44 -33.89 4.25
CA GLN A 114 -3.26 -33.16 4.69
C GLN A 114 -2.67 -32.30 3.57
N GLN A 115 -2.62 -32.83 2.34
CA GLN A 115 -2.22 -32.06 1.16
C GLN A 115 -3.11 -30.82 0.97
N ALA A 116 -4.44 -30.99 1.04
CA ALA A 116 -5.38 -29.86 0.91
C ALA A 116 -5.22 -28.80 2.01
N LEU A 117 -5.01 -29.21 3.26
CA LEU A 117 -4.75 -28.29 4.38
C LEU A 117 -3.46 -27.50 4.20
N LEU A 118 -2.38 -28.16 3.78
CA LEU A 118 -1.10 -27.50 3.55
C LEU A 118 -1.18 -26.52 2.38
N ILE A 119 -1.84 -26.90 1.28
CA ILE A 119 -2.02 -26.01 0.12
C ILE A 119 -2.84 -24.78 0.48
N ALA A 120 -3.96 -24.93 1.21
CA ALA A 120 -4.76 -23.79 1.66
C ALA A 120 -3.95 -22.80 2.53
N SER A 121 -3.04 -23.30 3.37
CA SER A 121 -2.12 -22.47 4.15
C SER A 121 -1.04 -21.78 3.31
N LEU A 122 -0.68 -22.29 2.13
CA LEU A 122 0.19 -21.59 1.19
C LEU A 122 -0.57 -20.50 0.44
N ASP A 123 -1.80 -20.78 0.02
CA ASP A 123 -2.65 -19.82 -0.69
C ASP A 123 -2.98 -18.60 0.21
N GLU A 124 -3.32 -18.83 1.50
CA GLU A 124 -3.54 -17.78 2.50
C GLU A 124 -2.30 -16.88 2.70
N ALA A 125 -1.10 -17.46 2.70
CA ALA A 125 0.16 -16.72 2.82
C ALA A 125 0.49 -15.87 1.57
N VAL A 126 0.06 -16.28 0.37
CA VAL A 126 0.19 -15.47 -0.85
C VAL A 126 -0.73 -14.26 -0.80
N ASP A 127 -1.98 -14.45 -0.37
CA ASP A 127 -2.96 -13.37 -0.33
C ASP A 127 -2.67 -12.37 0.81
N GLU A 128 -2.14 -12.82 1.95
CA GLU A 128 -1.60 -11.92 3.00
C GLU A 128 -0.39 -11.12 2.48
N ALA A 129 0.51 -11.74 1.70
CA ALA A 129 1.69 -11.07 1.15
C ALA A 129 1.35 -10.00 0.10
N ARG A 130 0.24 -10.14 -0.63
CA ARG A 130 -0.26 -9.14 -1.59
C ARG A 130 -0.81 -7.90 -0.89
N GLY A 131 -1.68 -8.11 0.10
CA GLY A 131 -2.29 -7.04 0.90
C GLY A 131 -3.14 -6.03 0.11
N ASP A 132 -3.53 -4.95 0.79
CA ASP A 132 -4.13 -3.76 0.18
C ASP A 132 -3.12 -2.60 0.29
N HIS A 133 -2.86 -1.92 -0.83
CA HIS A 133 -1.99 -0.74 -0.88
C HIS A 133 -2.72 0.56 -0.50
N GLY A 134 -4.04 0.53 -0.38
CA GLY A 134 -4.89 1.66 -0.02
C GLY A 134 -5.04 2.71 -1.14
N LEU A 135 -4.03 2.91 -2.00
CA LEU A 135 -4.06 3.85 -3.13
C LEU A 135 -5.19 3.59 -4.14
N ALA A 136 -5.59 4.61 -4.89
CA ALA A 136 -6.50 4.42 -6.01
C ALA A 136 -5.78 3.78 -7.21
N ASP A 137 -6.46 2.88 -7.94
CA ASP A 137 -5.91 2.16 -9.10
C ASP A 137 -5.19 3.07 -10.12
N ALA A 138 -5.75 4.25 -10.36
CA ALA A 138 -5.18 5.25 -11.28
C ALA A 138 -3.83 5.80 -10.78
N GLU A 139 -3.69 6.06 -9.48
CA GLU A 139 -2.43 6.52 -8.87
C GLU A 139 -1.39 5.41 -8.89
N MET A 140 -1.81 4.19 -8.55
CA MET A 140 -0.93 3.02 -8.57
C MET A 140 -0.40 2.73 -9.97
N GLU A 141 -1.23 2.89 -11.01
CA GLU A 141 -0.78 2.76 -12.41
C GLU A 141 0.15 3.90 -12.86
N LEU A 142 -0.07 5.15 -12.38
CA LEU A 142 0.89 6.23 -12.60
C LEU A 142 2.25 5.93 -11.96
N ILE A 143 2.26 5.47 -10.70
CA ILE A 143 3.48 5.12 -9.96
C ILE A 143 4.19 3.93 -10.63
N ARG A 144 3.44 2.91 -11.08
CA ARG A 144 3.98 1.76 -11.81
C ARG A 144 4.64 2.18 -13.13
N ARG A 145 4.03 3.09 -13.90
CA ARG A 145 4.61 3.62 -15.15
C ARG A 145 5.87 4.46 -14.95
N HIS A 146 6.01 5.15 -13.82
CA HIS A 146 7.17 6.00 -13.50
C HIS A 146 8.14 5.38 -12.48
N ARG A 147 7.97 4.10 -12.15
CA ARG A 147 8.65 3.39 -11.05
C ARG A 147 10.14 3.70 -10.94
N ASP A 148 10.89 3.52 -12.02
CA ASP A 148 12.36 3.69 -12.02
C ASP A 148 12.78 5.14 -11.75
N ARG A 149 12.04 6.13 -12.28
CA ARG A 149 12.28 7.55 -12.02
C ARG A 149 12.00 7.86 -10.56
N LEU A 150 10.87 7.38 -10.04
CA LEU A 150 10.43 7.63 -8.65
C LEU A 150 11.37 6.99 -7.62
N ARG A 151 11.83 5.75 -7.85
CA ARG A 151 12.86 5.10 -7.02
C ARG A 151 14.15 5.92 -6.99
N ALA A 152 14.70 6.28 -8.16
CA ALA A 152 15.92 7.09 -8.24
C ALA A 152 15.83 8.47 -7.56
N LEU A 153 14.61 8.99 -7.36
CA LEU A 153 14.35 10.28 -6.67
C LEU A 153 14.15 10.13 -5.16
N ILE A 154 13.70 8.97 -4.68
CA ILE A 154 13.33 8.73 -3.28
C ILE A 154 14.39 7.90 -2.53
N ASP A 155 15.06 6.97 -3.20
CA ASP A 155 16.18 6.17 -2.64
C ASP A 155 17.34 7.05 -2.14
N VAL A 156 17.41 8.31 -2.58
CA VAL A 156 18.37 9.33 -2.12
C VAL A 156 18.18 9.69 -0.63
N ILE A 157 17.10 9.23 0.03
CA ILE A 157 16.70 9.57 1.42
C ILE A 157 17.12 8.52 2.47
N TYR A 158 17.48 7.29 2.07
CA TYR A 158 17.94 6.23 2.98
C TYR A 158 19.46 6.03 3.00
#